data_AF-A0A529LX41-F1
#
_entry.id   AF-A0A529LX41-F1
#
_cell.length_a   1.000
_cell.length_b   1.000
_cell.length_c   1.000
_cell.angle_alpha   90.00
_cell.angle_beta   90.00
_cell.angle_gamma   90.00
#
_symmetry.space_group_name_H-M   'P 1'
#
loop_
_entity.id
_entity.type
_entity.pdbx_description
1 polymer ?
#
loop_
_entity_poly.entity_id
_entity_poly.type
_entity_poly.pdbx_seq_one_letter_code
_entity_poly.pdbx_strand_id
1 'polypeptide(L)'
;GQKGSSAMPHKRNPVLTENLTGLARMVRSMAVPAMEDVALWHERDISHSSVERMIGPDATVTLDFALARLTGVVDKLLVYPENMEKNLNKFRGLVHSQRVLLALTQAGLSREDAYRLVQRNAMKVWEHGADF
;
A
#
# COMPACT_ATOMS: atom_id res chain seq x y z
N GLY A 1 -2.91 -4.29 23.71
CA GLY A 1 -2.26 -4.68 22.44
C GLY A 1 -2.03 -6.18 22.45
N GLN A 2 -2.38 -6.88 21.37
CA GLN A 2 -2.18 -8.32 21.24
C GLN A 2 -0.70 -8.67 21.50
N LYS A 3 -0.42 -9.70 22.33
CA LYS A 3 0.95 -10.21 22.51
C LYS A 3 1.46 -10.74 21.17
N GLY A 4 2.34 -9.99 20.50
CA GLY A 4 2.88 -10.35 19.18
C GLY A 4 3.95 -11.46 19.22
N SER A 5 4.43 -11.84 20.41
CA SER A 5 5.36 -12.95 20.68
C SER A 5 5.45 -13.20 22.20
N SER A 6 5.84 -14.42 22.60
CA SER A 6 6.02 -14.81 24.02
C SER A 6 7.26 -14.21 24.67
N ALA A 7 8.29 -13.82 23.89
CA ALA A 7 9.60 -13.44 24.42
C ALA A 7 10.07 -12.02 24.04
N MET A 8 9.38 -11.32 23.12
CA MET A 8 9.83 -10.03 22.59
C MET A 8 8.78 -8.92 22.81
N PRO A 9 8.90 -8.11 23.89
CA PRO A 9 7.92 -7.06 24.24
C PRO A 9 7.77 -5.95 23.19
N HIS A 10 8.79 -5.71 22.38
CA HIS A 10 8.77 -4.69 21.33
C HIS A 10 8.03 -5.14 20.06
N LYS A 11 7.65 -6.42 19.93
CA LYS A 11 7.10 -6.96 18.70
C LYS A 11 5.63 -6.55 18.51
N ARG A 12 5.39 -5.72 17.51
CA ARG A 12 4.06 -5.31 17.04
C ARG A 12 3.97 -5.64 15.55
N ASN A 13 3.25 -6.70 15.20
CA ASN A 13 3.11 -7.13 13.80
C ASN A 13 1.71 -6.82 13.28
N PRO A 14 1.57 -6.50 11.99
CA PRO A 14 0.28 -6.25 11.38
C PRO A 14 -0.40 -7.57 10.96
N VAL A 15 -0.58 -8.51 11.90
CA VAL A 15 -1.02 -9.90 11.63
C VAL A 15 -2.39 -9.99 10.95
N LEU A 16 -3.27 -9.04 11.21
CA LEU A 16 -4.59 -9.01 10.60
C LEU A 16 -4.49 -8.69 9.11
N THR A 17 -3.64 -7.75 8.71
CA THR A 17 -3.42 -7.42 7.29
C THR A 17 -2.55 -8.44 6.57
N GLU A 18 -1.63 -9.12 7.29
CA GLU A 18 -0.91 -10.29 6.76
C GLU A 18 -1.90 -11.40 6.40
N ASN A 19 -2.87 -11.68 7.30
CA ASN A 19 -3.93 -12.63 7.02
C ASN A 19 -4.80 -12.20 5.82
N LEU A 20 -5.23 -10.94 5.75
CA LEU A 20 -6.00 -10.40 4.61
C LEU A 20 -5.27 -10.60 3.27
N THR A 21 -3.94 -10.44 3.26
CA THR A 21 -3.11 -10.70 2.07
C THR A 21 -3.21 -12.15 1.62
N GLY A 22 -3.23 -13.11 2.55
CA GLY A 22 -3.43 -14.53 2.27
C GLY A 22 -4.82 -14.82 1.70
N LEU A 23 -5.87 -14.29 2.33
CA LEU A 23 -7.26 -14.47 1.85
C LEU A 23 -7.45 -13.89 0.44
N ALA A 24 -6.85 -12.74 0.15
CA ALA A 24 -6.90 -12.15 -1.19
C ALA A 24 -6.25 -13.03 -2.26
N ARG A 25 -5.23 -13.84 -1.92
CA ARG A 25 -4.66 -14.83 -2.85
C ARG A 25 -5.65 -15.95 -3.14
N MET A 26 -6.36 -16.44 -2.13
CA MET A 26 -7.37 -17.50 -2.29
C MET A 26 -8.57 -17.05 -3.13
N VAL A 27 -9.10 -15.85 -2.87
CA VAL A 27 -10.21 -15.31 -3.68
C VAL A 27 -9.79 -15.14 -5.15
N ARG A 28 -8.57 -14.66 -5.41
CA ARG A 28 -8.07 -14.55 -6.79
C ARG A 28 -7.84 -15.89 -7.47
N SER A 29 -7.41 -16.94 -6.75
CA SER A 29 -7.19 -18.25 -7.37
C SER A 29 -8.49 -18.87 -7.88
N MET A 30 -9.65 -18.46 -7.35
CA MET A 30 -10.97 -18.92 -7.81
C MET A 30 -11.40 -18.26 -9.13
N ALA A 31 -10.71 -17.20 -9.60
CA ALA A 31 -11.04 -16.54 -10.85
C ALA A 31 -10.75 -17.42 -12.08
N VAL A 32 -9.66 -18.19 -12.06
CA VAL A 32 -9.30 -19.09 -13.17
C VAL A 32 -10.37 -20.16 -13.41
N PRO A 33 -10.74 -21.00 -12.41
CA PRO A 33 -11.77 -22.01 -12.63
C PRO A 33 -13.13 -21.38 -13.02
N ALA A 34 -13.51 -20.24 -12.44
CA ALA A 34 -14.71 -19.52 -12.86
C ALA A 34 -14.69 -19.07 -14.33
N MET A 35 -13.51 -18.69 -14.86
CA MET A 35 -13.36 -18.32 -16.27
C MET A 35 -13.37 -19.55 -17.19
N GLU A 36 -12.86 -20.69 -16.72
CA GLU A 36 -12.91 -21.96 -17.45
C GLU A 36 -14.36 -22.49 -17.56
N ASP A 37 -15.22 -22.22 -16.56
CA ASP A 37 -16.65 -22.58 -16.56
C ASP A 37 -17.48 -21.88 -17.67
N VAL A 38 -16.94 -20.88 -18.39
CA VAL A 38 -17.67 -20.12 -19.41
C VAL A 38 -17.90 -20.92 -20.70
N ALA A 39 -16.96 -21.78 -21.08
CA ALA A 39 -16.95 -22.43 -22.40
C ALA A 39 -17.78 -23.73 -22.44
N LEU A 40 -19.07 -23.64 -22.06
CA LEU A 40 -19.98 -24.78 -22.05
C LEU A 40 -20.39 -25.23 -23.46
N TRP A 41 -20.69 -26.52 -23.61
CA TRP A 41 -21.01 -27.12 -24.90
C TRP A 41 -22.49 -26.94 -25.28
N HIS A 42 -22.74 -26.40 -26.47
CA HIS A 42 -24.07 -26.20 -27.07
C HIS A 42 -25.06 -25.48 -26.12
N GLU A 43 -26.22 -26.08 -25.82
CA GLU A 43 -27.23 -25.50 -24.94
C GLU A 43 -26.83 -25.54 -23.45
N ARG A 44 -25.94 -26.48 -23.07
CA ARG A 44 -25.26 -26.60 -21.77
C ARG A 44 -24.59 -27.98 -21.60
N ASP A 45 -23.48 -28.00 -20.87
CA ASP A 45 -23.04 -29.16 -20.08
C ASP A 45 -23.01 -28.80 -18.58
N ILE A 46 -22.73 -29.77 -17.71
CA ILE A 46 -22.85 -29.62 -16.25
C ILE A 46 -21.51 -29.52 -15.52
N SER A 47 -20.38 -29.44 -16.25
CA SER A 47 -19.03 -29.41 -15.66
C SER A 47 -18.86 -28.31 -14.60
N HIS A 48 -19.38 -27.11 -14.91
CA HIS A 48 -19.39 -25.95 -14.01
C HIS A 48 -20.00 -26.23 -12.64
N SER A 49 -20.98 -27.13 -12.52
CA SER A 49 -21.68 -27.37 -11.26
C SER A 49 -20.77 -27.91 -10.16
N SER A 50 -19.79 -28.75 -10.50
CA SER A 50 -18.85 -29.29 -9.51
C SER A 50 -17.84 -28.24 -9.04
N VAL A 51 -17.44 -27.35 -9.94
CA VAL A 51 -16.52 -26.23 -9.68
C VAL A 51 -17.23 -25.18 -8.82
N GLU A 52 -18.42 -24.72 -9.22
CA GLU A 52 -19.21 -23.70 -8.53
C GLU A 52 -19.57 -24.10 -7.10
N ARG A 53 -19.78 -25.40 -6.83
CA ARG A 53 -20.02 -25.92 -5.47
C ARG A 53 -18.83 -25.72 -4.54
N MET A 54 -17.62 -25.65 -5.09
CA MET A 54 -16.40 -25.39 -4.33
C MET A 54 -16.15 -23.88 -4.27
N ILE A 55 -16.04 -23.23 -5.43
CA ILE A 55 -15.60 -21.83 -5.48
C ILE A 55 -16.67 -20.83 -5.03
N GLY A 56 -17.96 -21.12 -5.20
CA GLY A 56 -19.04 -20.19 -4.86
C GLY A 56 -19.11 -19.90 -3.35
N PRO A 57 -19.32 -20.93 -2.50
CA PRO A 57 -19.33 -20.75 -1.05
C PRO A 57 -17.98 -20.25 -0.52
N ASP A 58 -16.87 -20.82 -0.99
CA ASP A 58 -15.55 -20.47 -0.46
C ASP A 58 -15.17 -19.03 -0.81
N ALA A 59 -15.46 -18.55 -2.03
CA ALA A 59 -15.20 -17.16 -2.41
C ALA A 59 -16.02 -16.19 -1.57
N THR A 60 -17.33 -16.45 -1.43
CA THR A 60 -18.26 -15.53 -0.74
C THR A 60 -17.99 -15.46 0.76
N VAL A 61 -17.81 -16.61 1.43
CA VAL A 61 -17.49 -16.65 2.87
C VAL A 61 -16.11 -16.04 3.15
N THR A 62 -15.11 -16.36 2.32
CA THR A 62 -13.76 -15.79 2.47
C THR A 62 -13.78 -14.27 2.32
N LEU A 63 -14.50 -13.76 1.33
CA LEU A 63 -14.57 -12.33 1.06
C LEU A 63 -15.36 -11.59 2.15
N ASP A 64 -16.49 -12.14 2.61
CA ASP A 64 -17.27 -11.56 3.72
C ASP A 64 -16.40 -11.40 4.98
N PHE A 65 -15.71 -12.47 5.37
CA PHE A 65 -14.79 -12.44 6.49
C PHE A 65 -13.65 -11.43 6.30
N ALA A 66 -13.07 -11.35 5.09
CA ALA A 66 -12.02 -10.40 4.77
C ALA A 66 -12.52 -8.95 4.88
N LEU A 67 -13.73 -8.66 4.40
CA LEU A 67 -14.35 -7.33 4.50
C LEU A 67 -14.62 -6.95 5.95
N ALA A 68 -15.27 -7.82 6.73
CA ALA A 68 -15.53 -7.56 8.14
C ALA A 68 -14.24 -7.33 8.94
N ARG A 69 -13.20 -8.13 8.68
CA ARG A 69 -11.88 -7.96 9.28
C ARG A 69 -11.21 -6.66 8.86
N LEU A 70 -11.23 -6.30 7.58
CA LEU A 70 -10.64 -5.06 7.08
C LEU A 70 -11.32 -3.84 7.69
N THR A 71 -12.66 -3.85 7.79
CA THR A 71 -13.41 -2.80 8.50
C THR A 71 -12.91 -2.63 9.92
N GLY A 72 -12.74 -3.72 10.67
CA GLY A 72 -12.19 -3.66 12.03
C GLY A 72 -10.74 -3.18 12.11
N VAL A 73 -9.91 -3.47 11.11
CA VAL A 73 -8.53 -2.96 11.01
C VAL A 73 -8.53 -1.45 10.80
N VAL A 74 -9.34 -0.95 9.87
CA VAL A 74 -9.40 0.47 9.53
C VAL A 74 -10.01 1.29 10.68
N ASP A 75 -11.11 0.81 11.27
CA ASP A 75 -11.80 1.45 12.41
C ASP A 75 -10.86 1.66 13.61
N LYS A 76 -9.97 0.70 13.86
CA LYS A 76 -9.06 0.70 15.02
C LYS A 76 -7.62 1.04 14.64
N LEU A 77 -7.39 1.56 13.43
CA LEU A 77 -6.05 1.85 12.95
C LEU A 77 -5.44 2.98 13.77
N LEU A 78 -4.33 2.69 14.45
CA LEU A 78 -3.59 3.71 15.18
C LEU A 78 -2.73 4.52 14.21
N VAL A 79 -3.09 5.78 14.05
CA VAL A 79 -2.35 6.77 13.26
C VAL A 79 -1.47 7.60 14.21
N TYR A 80 -0.22 7.83 13.81
CA TYR A 80 0.75 8.62 14.60
C TYR A 80 1.19 9.86 13.82
N PRO A 81 0.45 10.98 13.88
CA PRO A 81 0.74 12.19 13.11
C PRO A 81 2.15 12.75 13.36
N GLU A 82 2.64 12.70 14.59
CA GLU A 82 3.99 13.16 14.94
C GLU A 82 5.09 12.36 14.21
N ASN A 83 4.89 11.04 14.06
CA ASN A 83 5.81 10.20 13.29
C ASN A 83 5.72 10.51 11.80
N MET A 84 4.53 10.85 11.29
CA MET A 84 4.35 11.28 9.90
C MET A 84 5.11 12.57 9.63
N GLU A 85 4.95 13.57 10.50
CA GLU A 85 5.65 14.86 10.40
C GLU A 85 7.16 14.69 10.50
N LYS A 86 7.63 13.88 11.46
CA LYS A 86 9.06 13.54 11.58
C LYS A 86 9.61 12.87 10.33
N ASN A 87 8.82 11.98 9.70
CA ASN A 87 9.23 11.31 8.47
C ASN A 87 9.26 12.25 7.27
N LEU A 88 8.30 13.18 7.15
CA LEU A 88 8.30 14.23 6.11
C LEU A 88 9.54 15.11 6.22
N ASN A 89 9.91 15.47 7.46
CA ASN A 89 11.07 16.30 7.75
C ASN A 89 12.40 15.53 7.84
N LYS A 90 12.40 14.21 7.60
CA LYS A 90 13.61 13.38 7.68
C LYS A 90 14.71 13.82 6.72
N PHE A 91 14.30 14.43 5.60
CA PHE A 91 15.20 15.01 4.60
C PHE A 91 15.28 16.54 4.70
N ARG A 92 14.97 17.10 5.88
CA ARG A 92 15.21 18.51 6.26
C ARG A 92 14.81 19.54 5.21
N GLY A 93 13.63 19.38 4.62
CA GLY A 93 13.08 20.32 3.63
C GLY A 93 13.40 20.00 2.16
N LEU A 94 14.22 18.98 1.84
CA LEU A 94 14.52 18.57 0.45
C LEU A 94 13.27 18.32 -0.41
N VAL A 95 12.18 17.85 0.20
CA VAL A 95 10.88 17.64 -0.47
C VAL A 95 10.31 18.94 -1.06
N HIS A 96 10.78 20.12 -0.61
CA HIS A 96 10.38 21.43 -1.11
C HIS A 96 11.26 21.96 -2.24
N SER A 97 12.32 21.25 -2.65
CA SER A 97 13.27 21.66 -3.70
C SER A 97 12.59 22.09 -5.01
N GLN A 98 11.55 21.36 -5.43
CA GLN A 98 10.79 21.72 -6.63
C GLN A 98 10.06 23.06 -6.48
N ARG A 99 9.48 23.36 -5.30
CA ARG A 99 8.80 24.64 -5.06
C ARG A 99 9.80 25.79 -5.09
N VAL A 100 11.00 25.60 -4.53
CA VAL A 100 12.08 26.59 -4.58
C VAL A 100 12.54 26.83 -6.02
N LEU A 101 12.73 25.77 -6.81
CA LEU A 101 13.08 25.87 -8.23
C LEU A 101 12.05 26.69 -9.00
N LEU A 102 10.76 26.37 -8.83
CA LEU A 102 9.68 27.09 -9.51
C LEU A 102 9.65 28.57 -9.10
N ALA A 103 9.82 28.87 -7.82
CA ALA A 103 9.88 30.26 -7.34
C ALA A 103 11.04 31.04 -7.98
N LEU A 104 12.22 30.43 -8.11
CA LEU A 104 13.37 31.05 -8.80
C LEU A 104 13.08 31.32 -10.27
N THR A 105 12.43 30.37 -10.97
CA THR A 105 12.05 30.59 -12.37
C THR A 105 11.00 31.71 -12.52
N GLN A 106 10.05 31.80 -11.59
CA GLN A 106 9.04 32.87 -11.56
C GLN A 106 9.67 34.24 -11.23
N ALA A 107 10.74 34.26 -10.44
CA ALA A 107 11.52 35.47 -10.15
C ALA A 107 12.46 35.89 -11.29
N GLY A 108 12.46 35.18 -12.42
CA GLY A 108 13.19 35.56 -13.64
C GLY A 108 14.47 34.78 -13.92
N LEU A 109 14.81 33.75 -13.14
CA LEU A 109 15.93 32.87 -13.48
C LEU A 109 15.58 31.90 -14.62
N SER A 110 16.56 31.57 -15.44
CA SER A 110 16.44 30.45 -16.37
C SER A 110 16.20 29.14 -15.59
N ARG A 111 15.49 28.19 -16.20
CA ARG A 111 15.24 26.89 -15.58
C ARG A 111 16.53 26.13 -15.28
N GLU A 112 17.53 26.25 -16.15
CA GLU A 112 18.83 25.59 -15.98
C GLU A 112 19.60 26.17 -14.78
N ASP A 113 19.64 27.50 -14.64
CA ASP A 113 20.32 28.15 -13.52
C ASP A 113 19.61 27.89 -12.20
N ALA A 114 18.27 27.97 -12.19
CA ALA A 114 17.46 27.62 -11.02
C ALA A 114 17.72 26.16 -10.58
N TYR A 115 17.79 25.23 -11.55
CA TYR A 115 18.11 23.84 -11.27
C TYR A 115 19.51 23.68 -10.68
N ARG A 116 20.54 24.30 -11.28
CA ARG A 116 21.92 24.24 -10.78
C ARG A 116 22.03 24.76 -9.35
N LEU A 117 21.35 25.87 -9.03
CA LEU A 117 21.34 26.46 -7.68
C LEU A 117 20.64 25.57 -6.65
N VAL A 118 19.47 25.03 -7.01
CA VAL A 118 18.69 24.15 -6.14
C VAL A 118 19.42 22.83 -5.91
N GLN A 119 19.97 22.22 -6.96
CA GLN A 119 20.73 20.97 -6.87
C GLN A 119 21.96 21.13 -5.97
N ARG A 120 22.73 22.21 -6.15
CA ARG A 120 23.90 22.49 -5.30
C ARG A 120 23.56 22.55 -3.82
N ASN A 121 22.44 23.18 -3.44
CA ASN A 121 22.02 23.26 -2.04
C ASN A 121 21.38 21.96 -1.55
N ALA A 122 20.64 21.25 -2.41
CA ALA A 122 20.09 19.93 -2.09
C ALA A 122 21.19 18.90 -1.75
N MET A 123 22.32 18.92 -2.45
CA MET A 123 23.44 18.01 -2.18
C MET A 123 24.06 18.21 -0.78
N LYS A 124 24.07 19.44 -0.25
CA LYS A 124 24.59 19.72 1.10
C LYS A 124 23.81 19.00 2.20
N VAL A 125 22.52 18.76 1.99
CA VAL A 125 21.69 18.00 2.94
C VAL A 125 22.15 16.54 3.01
N TRP A 126 22.52 15.95 1.86
CA TRP A 126 23.02 14.58 1.78
C TRP A 126 24.45 14.45 2.31
N GLU A 127 25.32 15.39 1.96
CA GLU A 127 26.76 15.32 2.27
C GLU A 127 27.08 15.75 3.70
N HIS A 128 26.31 16.70 4.25
CA HIS A 128 26.64 17.34 5.52
C HIS A 128 25.51 17.27 6.55
N GLY A 129 24.36 16.68 6.21
CA GLY A 129 23.20 16.66 7.11
C GLY A 129 22.67 18.06 7.45
N ALA A 130 22.96 19.06 6.59
CA ALA A 130 22.48 20.42 6.72
C ALA A 130 20.97 20.51 6.45
N ASP A 131 20.34 21.60 6.88
CA ASP A 131 18.97 21.91 6.47
C ASP A 131 18.95 22.48 5.04
N PHE A 132 17.91 22.15 4.27
CA PHE A 132 17.74 22.56 2.87
C PHE A 132 17.35 24.04 2.74
#